data_AF-A0AAE9XFT3-F1
#
_entry.id   AF-A0AAE9XFT3-F1
#
_cell.length_a   1.000
_cell.length_b   1.000
_cell.length_c   1.000
_cell.angle_alpha   90.00
_cell.angle_beta   90.00
_cell.angle_gamma   90.00
#
_symmetry.space_group_name_H-M   'P 1'
#
loop_
_entity.id
_entity.type
_entity.pdbx_description
1 polymer ?
#
loop_
_entity_poly.entity_id
_entity_poly.type
_entity_poly.pdbx_seq_one_letter_code
_entity_poly.pdbx_strand_id
1 'polypeptide(L)'
;MKKKLMTLTFVIAAVFLVGYTTLTSDKTTVKVEKEWSLPTDKIDSLSLLGAEQDVKTTIIETDKDKTVVKLIGKVSNKTEKELKKVKVEPTSLEITLSDLDGFKLMPNNDGKSELELQVFLGKGVNLTNMKIESIVGNVDITIPQNFQGNYVITAKNGGEVLEIPETNHEQNKTLEVNTIGDIRIKK
;
A
#
# COMPACT_ATOMS: atom_id res chain seq x y z
N MET A 1 0.67 37.46 36.48
CA MET A 1 1.71 37.02 35.51
C MET A 1 2.04 35.53 35.63
N LYS A 2 2.31 35.00 36.84
CA LYS A 2 2.62 33.56 37.05
C LYS A 2 1.58 32.57 36.49
N LYS A 3 0.28 32.86 36.63
CA LYS A 3 -0.80 31.99 36.07
C LYS A 3 -0.81 31.96 34.54
N LYS A 4 -0.61 33.12 33.87
CA LYS A 4 -0.55 33.20 32.40
C LYS A 4 0.70 32.51 31.84
N LEU A 5 1.83 32.59 32.56
CA LEU A 5 3.06 31.89 32.20
C LEU A 5 2.90 30.37 32.35
N MET A 6 2.27 29.90 33.43
CA MET A 6 2.01 28.48 33.66
C MET A 6 1.07 27.87 32.61
N THR A 7 0.01 28.58 32.21
CA THR A 7 -0.88 28.14 31.12
C THR A 7 -0.14 28.06 29.79
N LEU A 8 0.72 29.04 29.48
CA LEU A 8 1.51 29.04 28.25
C LEU A 8 2.50 27.85 28.21
N THR A 9 3.18 27.56 29.33
CA THR A 9 4.06 26.39 29.43
C THR A 9 3.30 25.08 29.25
N PHE A 10 2.08 24.98 29.79
CA PHE A 10 1.26 23.77 29.65
C PHE A 10 0.77 23.57 28.21
N VAL A 11 0.38 24.64 27.53
CA VAL A 11 0.01 24.60 26.10
C VAL A 11 1.22 24.20 25.25
N ILE A 12 2.39 24.79 25.49
CA ILE A 12 3.62 24.43 24.79
C ILE A 12 3.99 22.97 25.05
N ALA A 13 3.94 22.50 26.29
CA ALA A 13 4.19 21.11 26.64
C ALA A 13 3.21 20.17 25.96
N ALA A 14 1.91 20.50 25.93
CA ALA A 14 0.90 19.70 25.23
C ALA A 14 1.15 19.64 23.72
N VAL A 15 1.52 20.76 23.09
CA VAL A 15 1.90 20.80 21.67
C VAL A 15 3.16 19.96 21.41
N PHE A 16 4.17 20.02 22.28
CA PHE A 16 5.36 19.17 22.18
C PHE A 16 5.03 17.68 22.37
N LEU A 17 4.15 17.34 23.32
CA LEU A 17 3.78 15.95 23.61
C LEU A 17 2.93 15.36 22.47
N VAL A 18 2.00 16.14 21.93
CA VAL A 18 1.21 15.76 20.73
C VAL A 18 2.13 15.63 19.53
N GLY A 19 2.99 16.63 19.26
CA GLY A 19 3.96 16.58 18.16
C GLY A 19 4.94 15.42 18.26
N TYR A 20 5.41 15.08 19.46
CA TYR A 20 6.33 13.95 19.66
C TYR A 20 5.64 12.60 19.46
N THR A 21 4.41 12.44 19.96
CA THR A 21 3.66 11.18 19.83
C THR A 21 3.18 10.93 18.41
N THR A 22 2.86 11.97 17.64
CA THR A 22 2.56 11.85 16.21
C THR A 22 3.82 11.49 15.40
N LEU A 23 4.93 12.20 15.60
CA LEU A 23 6.19 11.94 14.88
C LEU A 23 6.79 10.55 15.13
N THR A 24 6.60 9.99 16.33
CA THR A 24 7.09 8.64 16.65
C THR A 24 6.14 7.54 16.17
N SER A 25 4.85 7.84 16.03
CA SER A 25 3.85 6.88 15.55
C SER A 25 3.94 6.63 14.05
N ASP A 26 4.44 7.58 13.27
CA ASP A 26 4.53 7.49 11.80
C ASP A 26 5.79 6.79 11.29
N LYS A 27 6.79 6.56 12.14
CA LYS A 27 8.02 5.84 11.75
C LYS A 27 7.75 4.35 11.51
N THR A 28 8.33 3.80 10.45
CA THR A 28 8.23 2.37 10.12
C THR A 28 9.24 1.54 10.92
N THR A 29 8.93 1.23 12.17
CA THR A 29 9.82 0.45 13.05
C THR A 29 9.35 -0.98 13.30
N VAL A 30 8.08 -1.28 13.05
CA VAL A 30 7.49 -2.59 13.37
C VAL A 30 7.66 -3.53 12.20
N LYS A 31 8.42 -4.62 12.37
CA LYS A 31 8.56 -5.64 11.32
C LYS A 31 7.24 -6.40 11.18
N VAL A 32 6.77 -6.54 9.94
CA VAL A 32 5.60 -7.35 9.59
C VAL A 32 5.96 -8.36 8.52
N GLU A 33 5.35 -9.53 8.66
CA GLU A 33 5.35 -10.62 7.69
C GLU A 33 3.96 -11.24 7.79
N LYS A 34 3.07 -10.83 6.89
CA LYS A 34 1.68 -11.29 6.83
C LYS A 34 1.48 -12.10 5.57
N GLU A 35 0.64 -13.13 5.68
CA GLU A 35 0.33 -14.03 4.58
C GLU A 35 -1.17 -14.33 4.57
N TRP A 36 -1.78 -14.25 3.39
CA TRP A 36 -3.17 -14.61 3.13
C TRP A 36 -3.24 -15.57 1.94
N SER A 37 -4.10 -16.57 2.03
CA SER A 37 -4.30 -17.55 0.96
C SER A 37 -5.74 -17.48 0.45
N LEU A 38 -5.88 -17.39 -0.87
CA LEU A 38 -7.16 -17.38 -1.57
C LEU A 38 -7.34 -18.74 -2.27
N PRO A 39 -8.44 -19.47 -1.99
CA PRO A 39 -8.62 -20.86 -2.41
C PRO A 39 -9.18 -21.02 -3.84
N THR A 40 -9.50 -19.93 -4.52
CA THR A 40 -10.24 -19.93 -5.79
C THR A 40 -9.34 -19.75 -7.01
N ASP A 41 -9.81 -20.31 -8.11
CA ASP A 41 -9.36 -20.13 -9.49
C ASP A 41 -9.66 -18.74 -10.08
N LYS A 42 -10.50 -17.93 -9.42
CA LYS A 42 -10.86 -16.57 -9.87
C LYS A 42 -10.75 -15.56 -8.73
N ILE A 43 -9.91 -14.55 -8.91
CA ILE A 43 -9.81 -13.43 -7.97
C ILE A 43 -10.43 -12.20 -8.62
N ASP A 44 -11.53 -11.74 -8.05
CA ASP A 44 -12.24 -10.57 -8.54
C ASP A 44 -11.46 -9.29 -8.21
N SER A 45 -10.91 -9.19 -6.99
CA SER A 45 -10.15 -8.01 -6.56
C SER A 45 -9.07 -8.29 -5.52
N LEU A 46 -7.90 -7.68 -5.71
CA LEU A 46 -6.84 -7.58 -4.71
C LEU A 46 -6.48 -6.10 -4.52
N SER A 47 -6.63 -5.60 -3.31
CA SER A 47 -6.47 -4.18 -2.99
C SER A 47 -5.42 -3.95 -1.89
N LEU A 48 -4.49 -3.03 -2.12
CA LEU A 48 -3.64 -2.43 -1.09
C LEU A 48 -3.99 -0.95 -0.96
N LEU A 49 -4.50 -0.53 0.19
CA LEU A 49 -5.08 0.78 0.39
C LEU A 49 -4.37 1.55 1.50
N GLY A 50 -4.12 2.84 1.28
CA GLY A 50 -3.63 3.76 2.29
C GLY A 50 -2.16 3.59 2.65
N ALA A 51 -1.31 3.11 1.73
CA ALA A 51 0.12 3.08 1.97
C ALA A 51 0.67 4.50 2.13
N GLU A 52 1.48 4.73 3.17
CA GLU A 52 2.15 6.02 3.40
C GLU A 52 3.67 5.86 3.32
N GLN A 53 4.14 4.87 2.56
CA GLN A 53 5.54 4.56 2.34
C GLN A 53 5.73 3.98 0.93
N ASP A 54 6.97 3.90 0.45
CA ASP A 54 7.25 3.24 -0.83
C ASP A 54 6.71 1.80 -0.84
N VAL A 55 6.09 1.40 -1.96
CA VAL A 55 5.52 0.07 -2.14
C VAL A 55 6.18 -0.60 -3.34
N LYS A 56 6.79 -1.75 -3.08
CA LYS A 56 7.24 -2.67 -4.11
C LYS A 56 6.29 -3.85 -4.21
N THR A 57 5.70 -4.03 -5.38
CA THR A 57 4.78 -5.14 -5.66
C THR A 57 5.39 -6.09 -6.67
N THR A 58 5.34 -7.39 -6.40
CA THR A 58 5.76 -8.43 -7.36
C THR A 58 4.65 -9.44 -7.53
N ILE A 59 4.19 -9.63 -8.76
CA ILE A 59 3.21 -10.66 -9.13
C ILE A 59 3.93 -11.80 -9.84
N ILE A 60 3.80 -13.02 -9.30
CA ILE A 60 4.52 -14.21 -9.73
C ILE A 60 3.49 -15.29 -10.05
N GLU A 61 3.48 -15.80 -11.28
CA GLU A 61 2.71 -17.00 -11.62
C GLU A 61 3.38 -18.24 -11.03
N THR A 62 2.59 -19.15 -10.46
CA THR A 62 3.10 -20.36 -9.84
C THR A 62 2.34 -21.60 -10.32
N ASP A 63 2.96 -22.77 -10.17
CA ASP A 63 2.31 -24.06 -10.40
C ASP A 63 1.45 -24.55 -9.20
N LYS A 64 1.18 -23.68 -8.22
CA LYS A 64 0.43 -24.04 -7.00
C LYS A 64 -1.07 -23.80 -7.22
N ASP A 65 -1.92 -24.60 -6.57
CA ASP A 65 -3.37 -24.47 -6.74
C ASP A 65 -3.96 -23.21 -6.09
N LYS A 66 -3.27 -22.65 -5.09
CA LYS A 66 -3.76 -21.50 -4.32
C LYS A 66 -2.97 -20.26 -4.65
N THR A 67 -3.66 -19.13 -4.68
CA THR A 67 -2.99 -17.82 -4.64
C THR A 67 -2.57 -17.50 -3.22
N VAL A 68 -1.34 -17.01 -3.05
CA VAL A 68 -0.81 -16.56 -1.76
C VAL A 68 -0.35 -15.11 -1.89
N VAL A 69 -0.80 -14.26 -0.99
CA VAL A 69 -0.42 -12.85 -0.92
C VAL A 69 0.39 -12.64 0.35
N LYS A 70 1.60 -12.08 0.22
CA LYS A 70 2.48 -11.76 1.35
C LYS A 70 2.73 -10.27 1.43
N LEU A 71 2.74 -9.73 2.64
CA LEU A 71 3.13 -8.36 2.92
C LEU A 71 4.29 -8.37 3.92
N ILE A 72 5.45 -7.86 3.48
CA ILE A 72 6.72 -7.99 4.19
C ILE A 72 7.38 -6.61 4.26
N GLY A 73 7.87 -6.24 5.44
CA GLY A 73 8.62 -5.00 5.60
C GLY A 73 8.56 -4.46 7.01
N LYS A 74 8.83 -3.16 7.15
CA LYS A 74 8.57 -2.42 8.38
C LYS A 74 7.43 -1.45 8.17
N VAL A 75 6.52 -1.37 9.13
CA VAL A 75 5.38 -0.46 9.10
C VAL A 75 5.29 0.34 10.39
N SER A 76 4.45 1.37 10.36
CA SER A 76 4.11 2.18 11.53
C SER A 76 3.30 1.37 12.56
N ASN A 77 3.30 1.81 13.82
CA ASN A 77 2.44 1.20 14.85
C ASN A 77 0.94 1.33 14.50
N LYS A 78 0.57 2.40 13.77
CA LYS A 78 -0.80 2.62 13.28
C LYS A 78 -1.16 1.57 12.23
N THR A 79 -0.30 1.38 11.24
CA THR A 79 -0.48 0.39 10.17
C THR A 79 -0.53 -1.04 10.73
N GLU A 80 0.29 -1.38 11.73
CA GLU A 80 0.20 -2.71 12.38
C GLU A 80 -1.19 -2.99 12.95
N LYS A 81 -1.86 -1.98 13.50
CA LYS A 81 -3.23 -2.11 14.02
C LYS A 81 -4.25 -2.27 12.90
N GLU A 82 -4.09 -1.53 11.81
CA GLU A 82 -4.99 -1.65 10.65
C GLU A 82 -4.85 -3.01 9.94
N LEU A 83 -3.65 -3.58 9.91
CA LEU A 83 -3.41 -4.94 9.38
C LEU A 83 -4.18 -6.05 10.13
N LYS A 84 -4.74 -5.78 11.31
CA LYS A 84 -5.62 -6.72 12.02
C LYS A 84 -7.05 -6.74 11.46
N LYS A 85 -7.40 -5.75 10.63
CA LYS A 85 -8.74 -5.56 10.04
C LYS A 85 -8.81 -5.92 8.56
N VAL A 86 -7.76 -6.55 8.02
CA VAL A 86 -7.73 -7.01 6.62
C VAL A 86 -8.94 -7.88 6.33
N LYS A 87 -9.64 -7.57 5.24
CA LYS A 87 -10.83 -8.31 4.83
C LYS A 87 -10.42 -9.37 3.82
N VAL A 88 -10.72 -10.62 4.14
CA VAL A 88 -10.44 -11.77 3.28
C VAL A 88 -11.77 -12.44 2.96
N GLU A 89 -12.13 -12.45 1.69
CA GLU A 89 -13.29 -13.16 1.17
C GLU A 89 -12.84 -14.23 0.18
N PRO A 90 -13.72 -15.14 -0.28
CA PRO A 90 -13.32 -16.21 -1.18
C PRO A 90 -12.63 -15.72 -2.47
N THR A 91 -13.11 -14.61 -3.06
CA THR A 91 -12.62 -14.06 -4.34
C THR A 91 -11.98 -12.68 -4.21
N SER A 92 -11.84 -12.15 -2.98
CA SER A 92 -11.33 -10.79 -2.75
C SER A 92 -10.40 -10.70 -1.54
N LEU A 93 -9.42 -9.80 -1.63
CA LEU A 93 -8.53 -9.44 -0.53
C LEU A 93 -8.38 -7.92 -0.48
N GLU A 94 -8.74 -7.31 0.64
CA GLU A 94 -8.58 -5.88 0.89
C GLU A 94 -7.65 -5.64 2.08
N ILE A 95 -6.45 -5.13 1.79
CA ILE A 95 -5.43 -4.78 2.77
C ILE A 95 -5.44 -3.27 2.97
N THR A 96 -6.02 -2.80 4.07
CA THR A 96 -6.02 -1.39 4.45
C THR A 96 -4.90 -1.10 5.44
N LEU A 97 -3.96 -0.24 5.04
CA LEU A 97 -2.81 0.18 5.83
C LEU A 97 -3.06 1.46 6.63
N SER A 98 -3.98 2.29 6.15
CA SER A 98 -4.45 3.49 6.83
C SER A 98 -5.78 3.97 6.25
N ASP A 99 -6.54 4.76 7.03
CA ASP A 99 -7.75 5.42 6.53
C ASP A 99 -7.41 6.39 5.39
N LEU A 100 -8.15 6.28 4.28
CA LEU A 100 -8.07 7.18 3.12
C LEU A 100 -8.83 8.50 3.34
N ASP A 101 -9.93 8.46 4.10
CA ASP A 101 -10.82 9.62 4.34
C ASP A 101 -10.39 10.49 5.54
N GLY A 102 -9.37 10.07 6.29
CA GLY A 102 -8.86 10.81 7.43
C GLY A 102 -8.05 12.03 7.00
N PHE A 103 -8.28 13.19 7.61
CA PHE A 103 -7.44 14.37 7.40
C PHE A 103 -5.99 14.07 7.80
N LYS A 104 -5.05 14.17 6.84
CA LYS A 104 -3.61 14.00 7.07
C LYS A 104 -2.89 15.30 6.78
N LEU A 105 -2.22 15.83 7.80
CA LEU A 105 -1.34 16.99 7.66
C LEU A 105 -0.05 16.53 6.97
N MET A 106 0.12 16.90 5.70
CA MET A 106 1.35 16.69 4.92
C MET A 106 1.89 15.26 4.98
N PRO A 107 1.24 14.29 4.30
CA PRO A 107 1.77 12.93 4.24
C PRO A 107 3.18 12.96 3.66
N ASN A 108 4.13 12.33 4.34
CA ASN A 108 5.52 12.19 3.90
C ASN A 108 5.95 10.71 3.89
N ASN A 109 6.92 10.41 3.04
CA ASN A 109 7.56 9.10 2.96
C ASN A 109 9.01 9.13 3.54
N ASP A 110 9.54 10.31 3.87
CA ASP A 110 10.94 10.47 4.27
C ASP A 110 11.32 9.60 5.47
N GLY A 111 12.36 8.78 5.29
CA GLY A 111 12.90 7.90 6.32
C GLY A 111 12.04 6.68 6.65
N LYS A 112 10.95 6.44 5.91
CA LYS A 112 10.17 5.20 5.99
C LYS A 112 10.83 4.11 5.15
N SER A 113 10.66 2.87 5.59
CA SER A 113 11.17 1.69 4.88
C SER A 113 10.20 1.30 3.76
N GLU A 114 10.72 0.81 2.64
CA GLU A 114 9.90 0.21 1.59
C GLU A 114 9.07 -0.97 2.14
N LEU A 115 7.84 -1.10 1.66
CA LEU A 115 6.93 -2.21 1.91
C LEU A 115 6.84 -3.12 0.70
N GLU A 116 7.03 -4.42 0.90
CA GLU A 116 6.97 -5.40 -0.16
C GLU A 116 5.63 -6.17 -0.14
N LEU A 117 4.91 -6.14 -1.25
CA LEU A 117 3.73 -6.95 -1.53
C LEU A 117 4.08 -8.01 -2.57
N GLN A 118 4.01 -9.29 -2.20
CA GLN A 118 4.21 -10.41 -3.12
C GLN A 118 2.89 -11.11 -3.39
N VAL A 119 2.54 -11.28 -4.65
CA VAL A 119 1.34 -11.98 -5.10
C VAL A 119 1.77 -13.22 -5.87
N PHE A 120 1.76 -14.37 -5.22
CA PHE A 120 1.98 -15.66 -5.83
C PHE A 120 0.66 -16.17 -6.41
N LEU A 121 0.39 -15.86 -7.68
CA LEU A 121 -0.81 -16.30 -8.38
C LEU A 121 -0.79 -17.82 -8.54
N GLY A 122 -1.90 -18.45 -8.16
CA GLY A 122 -2.09 -19.87 -8.40
C GLY A 122 -2.16 -20.21 -9.89
N LYS A 123 -1.94 -21.48 -10.21
CA LYS A 123 -1.93 -22.00 -11.57
C LYS A 123 -3.28 -21.76 -12.25
N GLY A 124 -3.26 -21.03 -13.36
CA GLY A 124 -4.46 -20.72 -14.13
C GLY A 124 -5.40 -19.73 -13.46
N VAL A 125 -5.02 -19.12 -12.33
CA VAL A 125 -5.85 -18.13 -11.64
C VAL A 125 -5.95 -16.86 -12.47
N ASN A 126 -7.17 -16.36 -12.63
CA ASN A 126 -7.42 -15.07 -13.26
C ASN A 126 -7.62 -13.98 -12.19
N LEU A 127 -6.66 -13.05 -12.07
CA LEU A 127 -6.79 -11.83 -11.26
C LEU A 127 -7.41 -10.72 -12.10
N THR A 128 -8.67 -10.40 -11.82
CA THR A 128 -9.48 -9.45 -12.62
C THR A 128 -9.11 -8.00 -12.29
N ASN A 129 -9.00 -7.64 -11.00
CA ASN A 129 -8.64 -6.29 -10.61
C ASN A 129 -7.55 -6.30 -9.53
N MET A 130 -6.50 -5.52 -9.75
CA MET A 130 -5.51 -5.21 -8.73
C MET A 130 -5.47 -3.71 -8.53
N LYS A 131 -5.65 -3.27 -7.29
CA LYS A 131 -5.65 -1.85 -6.92
C LYS A 131 -4.59 -1.56 -5.87
N ILE A 132 -3.71 -0.59 -6.17
CA ILE A 132 -2.77 -0.02 -5.21
C ILE A 132 -3.09 1.46 -5.07
N GLU A 133 -3.68 1.83 -3.95
CA GLU A 133 -3.99 3.22 -3.61
C GLU A 133 -3.10 3.66 -2.45
N SER A 134 -1.97 4.25 -2.81
CA SER A 134 -1.03 4.87 -1.88
C SER A 134 -1.37 6.33 -1.67
N ILE A 135 -1.15 6.82 -0.46
CA ILE A 135 -1.32 8.23 -0.11
C ILE A 135 -0.06 9.00 -0.45
N VAL A 136 1.12 8.44 -0.17
CA VAL A 136 2.42 9.00 -0.52
C VAL A 136 3.45 7.87 -0.62
N GLY A 137 4.44 8.07 -1.49
CA GLY A 137 5.50 7.09 -1.75
C GLY A 137 5.45 6.61 -3.19
N ASN A 138 6.59 6.15 -3.67
CA ASN A 138 6.72 5.57 -5.00
C ASN A 138 6.09 4.18 -5.02
N VAL A 139 5.57 3.80 -6.19
CA VAL A 139 4.99 2.47 -6.41
C VAL A 139 5.72 1.80 -7.56
N ASP A 140 6.51 0.78 -7.22
CA ASP A 140 7.23 -0.08 -8.17
C ASP A 140 6.50 -1.42 -8.28
N ILE A 141 6.05 -1.80 -9.48
CA ILE A 141 5.31 -3.05 -9.72
C ILE A 141 6.06 -3.89 -10.75
N THR A 142 6.30 -5.16 -10.41
CA THR A 142 6.76 -6.18 -11.35
C THR A 142 5.61 -7.14 -11.63
N ILE A 143 5.22 -7.27 -12.90
CA ILE A 143 4.15 -8.13 -13.39
C ILE A 143 4.70 -9.26 -14.27
N PRO A 144 3.98 -10.37 -14.48
CA PRO A 144 4.42 -11.43 -15.37
C PRO A 144 4.62 -10.95 -16.82
N GLN A 145 5.58 -11.54 -17.52
CA GLN A 145 5.90 -11.22 -18.93
C GLN A 145 4.70 -11.38 -19.87
N ASN A 146 3.87 -12.38 -19.60
CA ASN A 146 2.64 -12.69 -20.33
C ASN A 146 1.42 -11.86 -19.89
N PHE A 147 1.56 -10.94 -18.92
CA PHE A 147 0.45 -10.11 -18.48
C PHE A 147 -0.09 -9.27 -19.63
N GLN A 148 -1.41 -9.31 -19.79
CA GLN A 148 -2.19 -8.50 -20.71
C GLN A 148 -3.41 -7.96 -19.97
N GLY A 149 -3.64 -6.66 -20.05
CA GLY A 149 -4.69 -5.98 -19.29
C GLY A 149 -4.59 -4.47 -19.43
N ASN A 150 -5.47 -3.78 -18.72
CA ASN A 150 -5.60 -2.33 -18.73
C ASN A 150 -4.87 -1.71 -17.53
N TYR A 151 -4.19 -0.59 -17.77
CA TYR A 151 -3.57 0.20 -16.71
C TYR A 151 -4.40 1.45 -16.44
N VAL A 152 -4.74 1.71 -15.18
CA VAL A 152 -5.39 2.94 -14.73
C VAL A 152 -4.48 3.61 -13.71
N ILE A 153 -3.69 4.58 -14.17
CA ILE A 153 -2.55 5.12 -13.41
C ILE A 153 -2.77 6.59 -13.11
N THR A 154 -2.53 7.00 -11.86
CA THR A 154 -2.64 8.38 -11.42
C THR A 154 -1.49 8.73 -10.46
N ALA A 155 -0.45 9.38 -10.99
CA ALA A 155 0.61 10.00 -10.20
C ALA A 155 0.23 11.47 -9.90
N LYS A 156 0.25 11.87 -8.63
CA LYS A 156 -0.21 13.19 -8.15
C LYS A 156 0.94 14.04 -7.61
N ASN A 157 0.71 15.35 -7.53
CA ASN A 157 1.60 16.34 -6.88
C ASN A 157 3.06 16.27 -7.33
N GLY A 158 3.29 16.14 -8.64
CA GLY A 158 4.63 16.12 -9.24
C GLY A 158 5.28 14.75 -9.37
N GLY A 159 4.59 13.67 -8.97
CA GLY A 159 5.03 12.31 -9.31
C GLY A 159 4.90 12.01 -10.81
N GLU A 160 5.80 11.19 -11.33
CA GLU A 160 5.87 10.83 -12.74
C GLU A 160 5.58 9.35 -12.99
N VAL A 161 5.08 9.03 -14.19
CA VAL A 161 5.00 7.66 -14.68
C VAL A 161 6.32 7.35 -15.39
N LEU A 162 7.19 6.57 -14.74
CA LEU A 162 8.55 6.32 -15.20
C LEU A 162 8.63 5.23 -16.27
N GLU A 163 7.80 4.20 -16.17
CA GLU A 163 7.79 3.05 -17.07
C GLU A 163 6.44 2.35 -16.99
N ILE A 164 5.85 2.01 -18.15
CA ILE A 164 4.69 1.13 -18.26
C ILE A 164 4.91 0.27 -19.51
N PRO A 165 4.87 -1.07 -19.41
CA PRO A 165 5.02 -1.95 -20.55
C PRO A 165 3.76 -1.96 -21.41
N GLU A 166 3.90 -2.19 -22.71
CA GLU A 166 2.75 -2.35 -23.59
C GLU A 166 1.98 -3.66 -23.30
N THR A 167 0.66 -3.59 -23.47
CA THR A 167 -0.27 -4.71 -23.34
C THR A 167 -1.32 -4.69 -24.44
N ASN A 168 -1.91 -5.85 -24.72
CA ASN A 168 -3.18 -5.91 -25.42
C ASN A 168 -4.31 -5.61 -24.42
N HIS A 169 -5.16 -4.64 -24.79
CA HIS A 169 -6.26 -4.16 -23.95
C HIS A 169 -7.49 -5.10 -23.97
N GLU A 170 -7.35 -6.29 -24.55
CA GLU A 170 -8.47 -7.19 -24.82
C GLU A 170 -8.88 -8.03 -23.61
N GLN A 171 -8.00 -8.17 -22.62
CA GLN A 171 -8.30 -8.93 -21.40
C GLN A 171 -9.06 -8.09 -20.39
N ASN A 172 -10.05 -8.73 -19.74
CA ASN A 172 -10.79 -8.16 -18.60
C ASN A 172 -9.95 -8.23 -17.30
N LYS A 173 -8.77 -7.61 -17.36
CA LYS A 173 -7.82 -7.46 -16.24
C LYS A 173 -7.46 -5.99 -16.12
N THR A 174 -7.48 -5.46 -14.91
CA THR A 174 -7.14 -4.06 -14.63
C THR A 174 -6.11 -3.99 -13.51
N LEU A 175 -5.07 -3.18 -13.72
CA LEU A 175 -4.13 -2.76 -12.70
C LEU A 175 -4.29 -1.26 -12.47
N GLU A 176 -4.89 -0.90 -11.34
CA GLU A 176 -5.12 0.47 -10.91
C GLU A 176 -4.05 0.88 -9.90
N VAL A 177 -3.37 2.01 -10.15
CA VAL A 177 -2.33 2.55 -9.26
C VAL A 177 -2.52 4.04 -9.08
N ASN A 178 -2.65 4.49 -7.84
CA ASN A 178 -2.81 5.89 -7.48
C ASN A 178 -1.86 6.22 -6.33
N THR A 179 -1.05 7.27 -6.49
CA THR A 179 -0.14 7.73 -5.44
C THR A 179 0.24 9.21 -5.58
N ILE A 180 0.68 9.82 -4.47
CA ILE A 180 1.56 10.99 -4.48
C ILE A 180 3.00 10.48 -4.50
N GLY A 181 3.58 10.35 -5.69
CA GLY A 181 4.90 9.78 -5.92
C GLY A 181 5.03 9.22 -7.33
N ASP A 182 6.21 8.69 -7.64
CA ASP A 182 6.48 8.09 -8.94
C ASP A 182 5.85 6.70 -9.06
N ILE A 183 5.48 6.33 -10.28
CA ILE A 183 4.92 5.01 -10.59
C ILE A 183 5.76 4.35 -11.67
N ARG A 184 6.13 3.09 -11.43
CA ARG A 184 6.86 2.27 -12.39
C ARG A 184 6.26 0.88 -12.44
N ILE A 185 5.97 0.40 -13.64
CA ILE A 185 5.50 -0.96 -13.92
C ILE A 185 6.51 -1.62 -14.85
N LYS A 186 6.96 -2.82 -14.51
CA LYS A 186 7.93 -3.62 -15.26
C LYS A 186 7.42 -5.04 -15.49
N LYS A 187 7.80 -5.63 -16.61
CA LYS A 187 7.64 -7.07 -16.87
C LYS A 187 8.89 -7.84 -16.45
#